data_AF-R7B405-F1
#
_entry.id   AF-R7B405-F1
#
_cell.length_a   1.000
_cell.length_b   1.000
_cell.length_c   1.000
_cell.angle_alpha   90.00
_cell.angle_beta   90.00
_cell.angle_gamma   90.00
#
_symmetry.space_group_name_H-M   'P 1'
#
loop_
_entity.id
_entity.type
_entity.pdbx_description
1 polymer ?
#
loop_
_entity_poly.entity_id
_entity_poly.type
_entity_poly.pdbx_seq_one_letter_code
_entity_poly.pdbx_strand_id
1 'polypeptide(L)'
;MIWKCSQYSFDAKMPIIMGILNLTPDSFSDGGSYPTPEDAIARGLQMVEEGALIIDVGGESTRSGATPVSEEEECARVLDVVKALASKGICVSIDTRHAPVARAALEAGASIINDVSGFRDPAMVDLAASCDAGLVVMHMGGDDPRTMQNEPVYEDVVAEVCDYLKAQADNLIGHGVARERICLDPGPGFGKTAKQTVELMRNFHEFNHLGFPTMVAVSRKSYIGEAYHIEDPKERDSASAAEALMACELGASVIRTHNVALTAQALEENLRPYVLIGMGCNVALVADEGEEREGKIAMINKAIGDMCMLPDTQIIDIASYYESEPAYFEDQDLFVNTVVLMRTGLPPQELLTYLQAIENSLGRVRTQKNGPRTCDLDILDYQGYVSDLEVLTLPHPLLLERDFVVKPLLELLPHHELANGVSVTLDNVKYGKAWKCE
;
A
#
# COMPACT_ATOMS: atom_id res chain seq x y z
N MET A 1 9.41 4.06 0.88
CA MET A 1 8.84 5.01 -0.10
C MET A 1 8.34 6.23 0.66
N ILE A 2 8.60 7.45 0.17
CA ILE A 2 8.19 8.69 0.86
C ILE A 2 7.04 9.35 0.08
N TRP A 3 5.95 9.67 0.77
CA TRP A 3 4.86 10.51 0.25
C TRP A 3 5.08 11.96 0.68
N LYS A 4 5.30 12.87 -0.28
CA LYS A 4 5.55 14.30 -0.04
C LYS A 4 4.28 15.13 -0.19
N CYS A 5 3.99 15.94 0.83
CA CYS A 5 2.79 16.76 0.90
C CYS A 5 3.16 18.17 1.38
N SER A 6 3.51 19.06 0.44
CA SER A 6 4.06 20.39 0.77
C SER A 6 5.25 20.28 1.74
N GLN A 7 5.18 20.88 2.93
CA GLN A 7 6.21 20.81 3.98
C GLN A 7 6.25 19.47 4.72
N TYR A 8 5.29 18.57 4.51
CA TYR A 8 5.21 17.27 5.18
C TYR A 8 5.80 16.17 4.31
N SER A 9 6.33 15.14 4.95
CA SER A 9 6.81 13.92 4.30
C SER A 9 6.48 12.74 5.18
N PHE A 10 5.82 11.74 4.62
CA PHE A 10 5.40 10.54 5.33
C PHE A 10 6.15 9.32 4.78
N ASP A 11 6.75 8.52 5.66
CA ASP A 11 7.33 7.24 5.27
C ASP A 11 6.23 6.18 5.16
N ALA A 12 5.93 5.79 3.92
CA ALA A 12 4.91 4.80 3.59
C ALA A 12 5.30 3.37 4.03
N LYS A 13 6.49 3.16 4.61
CA LYS A 13 6.82 1.93 5.34
C LYS A 13 6.04 1.79 6.65
N MET A 14 5.46 2.86 7.18
CA MET A 14 4.62 2.83 8.37
C MET A 14 3.19 3.25 8.02
N PRO A 15 2.16 2.71 8.69
CA PRO A 15 0.78 3.16 8.51
C PRO A 15 0.62 4.66 8.79
N ILE A 16 0.00 5.38 7.87
CA ILE A 16 -0.30 6.82 7.97
C ILE A 16 -1.81 6.96 8.16
N ILE A 17 -2.24 7.34 9.37
CA ILE A 17 -3.67 7.50 9.66
C ILE A 17 -4.14 8.90 9.29
N MET A 18 -5.16 8.94 8.42
CA MET A 18 -5.88 10.13 7.98
C MET A 18 -7.29 10.13 8.61
N GLY A 19 -7.53 11.07 9.53
CA GLY A 19 -8.81 11.21 10.23
C GLY A 19 -9.84 11.99 9.39
N ILE A 20 -11.05 11.44 9.24
CA ILE A 20 -12.13 12.04 8.44
C ILE A 20 -12.90 13.08 9.27
N LEU A 21 -12.87 14.34 8.84
CA LEU A 21 -13.62 15.46 9.43
C LEU A 21 -14.64 16.04 8.42
N ASN A 22 -15.85 15.47 8.42
CA ASN A 22 -16.93 15.91 7.51
C ASN A 22 -17.75 17.07 8.08
N LEU A 23 -17.81 18.17 7.32
CA LEU A 23 -18.46 19.44 7.65
C LEU A 23 -19.73 19.65 6.80
N THR A 24 -20.62 18.66 6.78
CA THR A 24 -21.90 18.70 6.04
C THR A 24 -23.05 19.18 6.93
N PRO A 25 -24.21 19.61 6.40
CA PRO A 25 -25.34 20.11 7.21
C PRO A 25 -25.81 19.12 8.28
N ASP A 26 -25.83 17.82 7.97
CA ASP A 26 -26.15 16.75 8.94
C ASP A 26 -25.15 16.70 10.13
N SER A 27 -23.94 17.24 9.96
CA SER A 27 -22.95 17.42 11.03
C SER A 27 -23.20 18.67 11.87
N PHE A 28 -23.95 19.67 11.36
CA PHE A 28 -24.19 20.98 12.01
C PHE A 28 -25.64 21.19 12.52
N SER A 29 -26.64 20.45 12.03
CA SER A 29 -28.06 20.62 12.42
C SER A 29 -28.42 19.89 13.72
N ASP A 30 -29.33 20.45 14.53
CA ASP A 30 -29.95 19.92 15.78
C ASP A 30 -29.59 18.46 16.17
N GLY A 31 -28.38 18.24 16.69
CA GLY A 31 -27.85 16.92 17.08
C GLY A 31 -26.70 16.36 16.22
N GLY A 32 -26.19 17.15 15.27
CA GLY A 32 -25.02 16.84 14.46
C GLY A 32 -23.73 16.75 15.28
N SER A 33 -22.68 16.19 14.68
CA SER A 33 -21.43 15.89 15.41
C SER A 33 -20.64 17.14 15.80
N TYR A 34 -20.78 18.27 15.09
CA TYR A 34 -20.03 19.52 15.32
C TYR A 34 -20.95 20.73 15.07
N PRO A 35 -21.66 21.27 16.08
CA PRO A 35 -22.59 22.38 15.87
C PRO A 35 -21.91 23.72 15.56
N THR A 36 -20.61 23.87 15.81
CA THR A 36 -19.82 25.08 15.51
C THR A 36 -18.48 24.74 14.83
N PRO A 37 -17.84 25.69 14.12
CA PRO A 37 -16.47 25.52 13.63
C PRO A 37 -15.47 25.19 14.74
N GLU A 38 -15.66 25.73 15.95
CA GLU A 38 -14.84 25.44 17.12
C GLU A 38 -14.92 23.95 17.53
N ASP A 39 -16.12 23.35 17.46
CA ASP A 39 -16.30 21.91 17.74
C ASP A 39 -15.59 21.03 16.70
N ALA A 40 -15.64 21.43 15.43
CA ALA A 40 -14.94 20.73 14.35
C ALA A 40 -13.41 20.81 14.53
N ILE A 41 -12.89 21.99 14.89
CA ILE A 41 -11.47 22.17 15.20
C ILE A 41 -11.08 21.32 16.40
N ALA A 42 -11.88 21.33 17.48
CA ALA A 42 -11.62 20.53 18.67
C ALA A 42 -11.56 19.03 18.35
N ARG A 43 -12.47 18.54 17.48
CA ARG A 43 -12.41 17.16 17.01
C ARG A 43 -11.16 16.87 16.18
N GLY A 44 -10.77 17.76 15.27
CA GLY A 44 -9.55 17.60 14.49
C GLY A 44 -8.31 17.47 15.38
N LEU A 45 -8.24 18.26 16.46
CA LEU A 45 -7.19 18.15 17.47
C LEU A 45 -7.24 16.82 18.23
N GLN A 46 -8.45 16.39 18.63
CA GLN A 46 -8.64 15.10 19.29
C GLN A 46 -8.20 13.94 18.39
N MET A 47 -8.49 13.97 17.09
CA MET A 47 -8.02 12.94 16.15
C MET A 47 -6.50 12.87 16.09
N VAL A 48 -5.79 14.00 16.18
CA VAL A 48 -4.32 14.01 16.25
C VAL A 48 -3.84 13.36 17.55
N GLU A 49 -4.49 13.65 18.69
CA GLU A 49 -4.21 12.98 19.98
C GLU A 49 -4.49 11.46 19.92
N GLU A 50 -5.48 11.05 19.12
CA GLU A 50 -5.83 9.65 18.87
C GLU A 50 -4.86 8.93 17.91
N GLY A 51 -3.92 9.65 17.27
CA GLY A 51 -2.89 9.08 16.41
C GLY A 51 -3.00 9.43 14.92
N ALA A 52 -3.91 10.31 14.51
CA ALA A 52 -3.96 10.78 13.12
C ALA A 52 -2.77 11.69 12.80
N LEU A 53 -2.10 11.41 11.69
CA LEU A 53 -1.04 12.25 11.15
C LEU A 53 -1.58 13.31 10.18
N ILE A 54 -2.76 13.05 9.61
CA ILE A 54 -3.44 13.91 8.64
C ILE A 54 -4.90 14.06 9.06
N ILE A 55 -5.45 15.27 8.93
CA ILE A 55 -6.90 15.50 9.07
C ILE A 55 -7.46 15.84 7.69
N ASP A 56 -8.43 15.06 7.23
CA ASP A 56 -9.09 15.23 5.93
C ASP A 56 -10.43 15.94 6.12
N VAL A 57 -10.52 17.16 5.61
CA VAL A 57 -11.65 18.07 5.79
C VAL A 57 -12.50 18.05 4.53
N GLY A 58 -13.78 17.69 4.65
CA GLY A 58 -14.72 17.64 3.52
C GLY A 58 -15.95 18.50 3.77
N GLY A 59 -16.31 19.36 2.82
CA GLY A 59 -17.48 20.25 2.89
C GLY A 59 -18.70 19.74 2.12
N GLU A 60 -18.49 18.78 1.21
CA GLU A 60 -19.51 18.14 0.37
C GLU A 60 -19.69 16.67 0.76
N SER A 61 -20.94 16.19 0.82
CA SER A 61 -21.20 14.76 1.01
C SER A 61 -21.03 14.02 -0.32
N THR A 62 -20.11 13.07 -0.36
CA THR A 62 -19.88 12.19 -1.53
C THR A 62 -20.79 10.95 -1.52
N ARG A 63 -21.77 10.88 -0.60
CA ARG A 63 -22.74 9.77 -0.53
C ARG A 63 -23.72 9.85 -1.71
N SER A 64 -24.09 8.68 -2.25
CA SER A 64 -25.10 8.59 -3.31
C SER A 64 -26.43 9.21 -2.85
N GLY A 65 -26.98 10.10 -3.68
CA GLY A 65 -28.21 10.85 -3.38
C GLY A 65 -28.01 12.19 -2.64
N ALA A 66 -26.79 12.61 -2.33
CA ALA A 66 -26.53 13.92 -1.73
C ALA A 66 -26.87 15.08 -2.70
N THR A 67 -27.30 16.21 -2.13
CA THR A 67 -27.55 17.43 -2.90
C THR A 67 -26.22 18.16 -3.14
N PRO A 68 -25.92 18.60 -4.38
CA PRO A 68 -24.72 19.37 -4.66
C PRO A 68 -24.66 20.64 -3.83
N VAL A 69 -23.44 21.01 -3.43
CA VAL A 69 -23.14 22.23 -2.68
C VAL A 69 -22.47 23.21 -3.66
N SER A 70 -22.75 24.51 -3.53
CA SER A 70 -22.03 25.50 -4.35
C SER A 70 -20.59 25.64 -3.86
N GLU A 71 -19.68 26.05 -4.73
CA GLU A 71 -18.27 26.26 -4.38
C GLU A 71 -18.12 27.28 -3.23
N GLU A 72 -18.96 28.33 -3.20
CA GLU A 72 -18.95 29.32 -2.13
C GLU A 72 -19.41 28.74 -0.79
N GLU A 73 -20.44 27.90 -0.81
CA GLU A 73 -20.96 27.26 0.40
C GLU A 73 -19.97 26.20 0.92
N GLU A 74 -19.34 25.44 0.04
CA GLU A 74 -18.29 24.49 0.40
C GLU A 74 -17.10 25.22 1.04
N CYS A 75 -16.62 26.30 0.42
CA CYS A 75 -15.58 27.16 0.99
C CYS A 75 -15.96 27.69 2.38
N ALA A 76 -17.19 28.20 2.56
CA ALA A 76 -17.65 28.72 3.84
C ALA A 76 -17.66 27.67 4.96
N ARG A 77 -17.84 26.39 4.62
CA ARG A 77 -17.80 25.29 5.59
C ARG A 77 -16.38 24.90 5.98
N VAL A 78 -15.45 24.87 5.04
CA VAL A 78 -14.13 24.24 5.25
C VAL A 78 -13.01 25.22 5.62
N LEU A 79 -13.02 26.45 5.09
CA LEU A 79 -11.82 27.30 5.10
C LEU A 79 -11.37 27.72 6.51
N ASP A 80 -12.30 28.06 7.40
CA ASP A 80 -11.96 28.44 8.78
C ASP A 80 -11.37 27.27 9.57
N VAL A 81 -11.90 26.06 9.38
CA VAL A 81 -11.40 24.84 10.01
C VAL A 81 -10.02 24.46 9.46
N VAL A 82 -9.85 24.48 8.13
CA VAL A 82 -8.56 24.22 7.46
C VAL A 82 -7.50 25.18 7.98
N LYS A 83 -7.79 26.49 7.99
CA LYS A 83 -6.86 27.52 8.46
C LYS A 83 -6.49 27.34 9.92
N ALA A 84 -7.47 27.05 10.78
CA ALA A 84 -7.23 26.87 12.20
C ALA A 84 -6.35 25.64 12.49
N LEU A 85 -6.62 24.50 11.85
CA LEU A 85 -5.82 23.28 12.01
C LEU A 85 -4.42 23.44 11.42
N ALA A 86 -4.28 23.98 10.20
CA ALA A 86 -2.99 24.23 9.57
C ALA A 86 -2.11 25.19 10.38
N SER A 87 -2.69 26.25 10.96
CA SER A 87 -1.96 27.19 11.82
C SER A 87 -1.36 26.56 13.08
N LYS A 88 -1.85 25.38 13.48
CA LYS A 88 -1.34 24.58 14.60
C LYS A 88 -0.28 23.55 14.16
N GLY A 89 0.13 23.55 12.89
CA GLY A 89 1.14 22.65 12.35
C GLY A 89 0.61 21.28 11.95
N ILE A 90 -0.70 21.10 11.85
CA ILE A 90 -1.34 19.84 11.46
C ILE A 90 -1.36 19.73 9.94
N CYS A 91 -1.01 18.55 9.40
CA CYS A 91 -1.18 18.28 7.97
C CYS A 91 -2.68 18.16 7.65
N VAL A 92 -3.19 19.08 6.84
CA VAL A 92 -4.60 19.10 6.45
C VAL A 92 -4.74 18.66 5.00
N SER A 93 -5.62 17.70 4.76
CA SER A 93 -6.12 17.31 3.44
C SER A 93 -7.47 17.98 3.20
N ILE A 94 -7.70 18.46 1.97
CA ILE A 94 -9.01 18.94 1.53
C ILE A 94 -9.66 17.89 0.64
N ASP A 95 -10.79 17.33 1.07
CA ASP A 95 -11.64 16.40 0.30
C ASP A 95 -12.61 17.23 -0.55
N THR A 96 -12.27 17.42 -1.82
CA THR A 96 -13.07 18.20 -2.76
C THR A 96 -12.78 17.80 -4.20
N ARG A 97 -13.79 17.94 -5.05
CA ARG A 97 -13.70 17.79 -6.52
C ARG A 97 -13.68 19.13 -7.26
N HIS A 98 -13.74 20.26 -6.54
CA HIS A 98 -13.86 21.60 -7.13
C HIS A 98 -12.52 22.35 -7.06
N ALA A 99 -11.97 22.71 -8.23
CA ALA A 99 -10.72 23.46 -8.32
C ALA A 99 -10.68 24.79 -7.56
N PRO A 100 -11.76 25.60 -7.54
CA PRO A 100 -11.79 26.80 -6.73
C PRO A 100 -11.67 26.53 -5.22
N VAL A 101 -12.34 25.49 -4.72
CA VAL A 101 -12.32 25.12 -3.29
C VAL A 101 -10.94 24.60 -2.90
N ALA A 102 -10.35 23.70 -3.68
CA ALA A 102 -9.00 23.19 -3.42
C ALA A 102 -7.97 24.33 -3.39
N ARG A 103 -8.03 25.26 -4.35
CA ARG A 103 -7.13 26.42 -4.39
C ARG A 103 -7.26 27.28 -3.13
N ALA A 104 -8.48 27.61 -2.73
CA ALA A 104 -8.72 28.39 -1.52
C ALA A 104 -8.25 27.66 -0.25
N ALA A 105 -8.44 26.34 -0.18
CA ALA A 105 -7.97 25.52 0.94
C ALA A 105 -6.44 25.46 1.02
N LEU A 106 -5.73 25.35 -0.11
CA LEU A 106 -4.26 25.44 -0.16
C LEU A 106 -3.77 26.81 0.31
N GLU A 107 -4.40 27.90 -0.13
CA GLU A 107 -4.11 29.26 0.34
C GLU A 107 -4.37 29.42 1.85
N ALA A 108 -5.33 28.67 2.40
CA ALA A 108 -5.62 28.61 3.83
C ALA A 108 -4.64 27.72 4.63
N GLY A 109 -3.81 26.90 3.95
CA GLY A 109 -2.77 26.07 4.57
C GLY A 109 -2.96 24.56 4.44
N ALA A 110 -3.94 24.08 3.66
CA ALA A 110 -4.01 22.66 3.32
C ALA A 110 -2.74 22.22 2.57
N SER A 111 -2.33 20.97 2.77
CA SER A 111 -1.10 20.39 2.21
C SER A 111 -1.35 19.19 1.30
N ILE A 112 -2.60 18.71 1.23
CA ILE A 112 -3.02 17.57 0.40
C ILE A 112 -4.34 17.94 -0.29
N ILE A 113 -4.45 17.59 -1.57
CA ILE A 113 -5.72 17.57 -2.31
C ILE A 113 -6.17 16.11 -2.37
N ASN A 114 -7.34 15.82 -1.81
CA ASN A 114 -8.00 14.53 -1.94
C ASN A 114 -9.18 14.66 -2.91
N ASP A 115 -8.96 14.25 -4.16
CA ASP A 115 -9.96 14.38 -5.22
C ASP A 115 -10.58 13.01 -5.55
N VAL A 116 -11.79 12.80 -5.05
CA VAL A 116 -12.59 11.59 -5.31
C VAL A 116 -12.96 11.40 -6.78
N SER A 117 -12.84 12.42 -7.63
CA SER A 117 -13.03 12.27 -9.08
C SER A 117 -11.79 11.72 -9.78
N GLY A 118 -10.63 11.72 -9.11
CA GLY A 118 -9.37 11.25 -9.66
C GLY A 118 -8.74 12.20 -10.67
N PHE A 119 -8.83 13.51 -10.45
CA PHE A 119 -8.23 14.57 -11.29
C PHE A 119 -8.74 14.58 -12.73
N ARG A 120 -10.03 14.28 -12.92
CA ARG A 120 -10.69 14.35 -14.24
C ARG A 120 -10.90 15.78 -14.72
N ASP A 121 -11.05 16.73 -13.80
CA ASP A 121 -11.17 18.15 -14.14
C ASP A 121 -9.79 18.70 -14.57
N PRO A 122 -9.65 19.23 -15.80
CA PRO A 122 -8.40 19.86 -16.23
C PRO A 122 -7.94 20.98 -15.29
N ALA A 123 -8.86 21.70 -14.65
CA ALA A 123 -8.49 22.74 -13.69
C ALA A 123 -7.89 22.17 -12.39
N MET A 124 -8.27 20.95 -11.99
CA MET A 124 -7.63 20.19 -10.91
C MET A 124 -6.20 19.79 -11.28
N VAL A 125 -6.00 19.30 -12.51
CA VAL A 125 -4.66 18.93 -13.03
C VAL A 125 -3.74 20.14 -13.07
N ASP A 126 -4.21 21.27 -13.61
CA ASP A 126 -3.46 22.52 -13.66
C ASP A 126 -3.08 23.02 -12.26
N LEU A 127 -4.02 22.94 -11.30
CA LEU A 127 -3.74 23.30 -9.91
C LEU A 127 -2.67 22.39 -9.30
N ALA A 128 -2.81 21.07 -9.47
CA ALA A 128 -1.86 20.08 -8.95
C ALA A 128 -0.44 20.31 -9.48
N ALA A 129 -0.29 20.63 -10.77
CA ALA A 129 0.99 20.96 -11.39
C ALA A 129 1.58 22.29 -10.89
N SER A 130 0.74 23.24 -10.46
CA SER A 130 1.15 24.59 -10.03
C SER A 130 1.54 24.72 -8.55
N CYS A 131 1.34 23.68 -7.73
CA CYS A 131 1.65 23.66 -6.29
C CYS A 131 2.54 22.45 -5.91
N ASP A 132 2.83 22.30 -4.62
CA ASP A 132 3.61 21.19 -4.04
C ASP A 132 2.77 20.27 -3.12
N ALA A 133 1.44 20.44 -3.11
CA ALA A 133 0.53 19.63 -2.33
C ALA A 133 0.61 18.14 -2.68
N GLY A 134 0.43 17.27 -1.68
CA GLY A 134 0.21 15.84 -1.93
C GLY A 134 -1.13 15.63 -2.63
N LEU A 135 -1.27 14.57 -3.41
CA LEU A 135 -2.45 14.27 -4.20
C LEU A 135 -2.95 12.87 -3.87
N VAL A 136 -4.22 12.73 -3.55
CA VAL A 136 -4.90 11.43 -3.48
C VAL A 136 -5.71 11.26 -4.76
N VAL A 137 -5.28 10.35 -5.61
CA VAL A 137 -5.93 10.02 -6.89
C VAL A 137 -6.82 8.81 -6.67
N MET A 138 -8.13 9.03 -6.65
CA MET A 138 -9.09 7.96 -6.42
C MET A 138 -9.67 7.39 -7.72
N HIS A 139 -9.92 6.09 -7.76
CA HIS A 139 -10.81 5.50 -8.74
C HIS A 139 -12.27 5.53 -8.28
N MET A 140 -13.12 6.13 -9.11
CA MET A 140 -14.57 6.16 -8.95
C MET A 140 -15.23 5.66 -10.24
N GLY A 141 -16.05 4.61 -10.14
CA GLY A 141 -16.80 4.11 -11.30
C GLY A 141 -17.82 5.13 -11.82
N GLY A 142 -18.02 5.20 -13.14
CA GLY A 142 -18.89 6.19 -13.77
C GLY A 142 -18.39 7.63 -13.64
N ASP A 143 -19.15 8.62 -14.14
CA ASP A 143 -18.72 10.03 -14.21
C ASP A 143 -19.11 10.89 -13.00
N ASP A 144 -19.95 10.36 -12.09
CA ASP A 144 -20.55 11.13 -11.00
C ASP A 144 -20.74 10.26 -9.74
N PRO A 145 -20.24 10.68 -8.55
CA PRO A 145 -20.42 9.95 -7.29
C PRO A 145 -21.88 9.66 -6.92
N ARG A 146 -22.82 10.46 -7.44
CA ARG A 146 -24.26 10.31 -7.18
C ARG A 146 -24.87 9.14 -7.94
N THR A 147 -24.36 8.83 -9.13
CA THR A 147 -24.91 7.79 -10.02
C THR A 147 -24.00 6.59 -10.18
N MET A 148 -22.78 6.63 -9.67
CA MET A 148 -21.78 5.56 -9.80
C MET A 148 -22.28 4.17 -9.37
N GLN A 149 -23.25 4.11 -8.44
CA GLN A 149 -23.80 2.86 -7.92
C GLN A 149 -24.88 2.23 -8.82
N ASN A 150 -25.27 2.91 -9.89
CA ASN A 150 -26.26 2.41 -10.84
C ASN A 150 -25.60 1.39 -11.77
N GLU A 151 -25.75 0.11 -11.46
CA GLU A 151 -25.26 -1.04 -12.24
C GLU A 151 -23.77 -0.94 -12.63
N PRO A 152 -22.83 -0.96 -11.67
CA PRO A 152 -21.42 -0.97 -11.97
C PRO A 152 -21.02 -2.27 -12.68
N VAL A 153 -20.57 -2.16 -13.92
CA VAL A 153 -20.11 -3.28 -14.75
C VAL A 153 -18.59 -3.25 -14.83
N TYR A 154 -17.96 -4.30 -14.32
CA TYR A 154 -16.55 -4.62 -14.53
C TYR A 154 -16.48 -6.07 -15.00
N GLU A 155 -15.58 -6.37 -15.93
CA GLU A 155 -15.18 -7.74 -16.26
C GLU A 155 -14.16 -8.23 -15.22
N ASP A 156 -13.19 -7.39 -14.87
CA ASP A 156 -12.21 -7.61 -13.81
C ASP A 156 -11.98 -6.28 -13.06
N VAL A 157 -12.62 -6.15 -11.89
CA VAL A 157 -12.56 -4.90 -11.12
C VAL A 157 -11.17 -4.59 -10.60
N VAL A 158 -10.28 -5.57 -10.46
CA VAL A 158 -8.92 -5.31 -9.97
C VAL A 158 -8.08 -4.76 -11.11
N ALA A 159 -8.05 -5.47 -12.25
CA ALA A 159 -7.27 -5.06 -13.41
C ALA A 159 -7.71 -3.69 -13.96
N GLU A 160 -9.00 -3.47 -14.12
CA GLU A 160 -9.54 -2.21 -14.67
C GLU A 160 -9.23 -1.01 -13.74
N VAL A 161 -9.25 -1.21 -12.43
CA VAL A 161 -8.91 -0.16 -11.46
C VAL A 161 -7.41 0.13 -11.45
N CYS A 162 -6.56 -0.90 -11.55
CA CYS A 162 -5.12 -0.72 -11.71
C CYS A 162 -4.79 0.08 -12.97
N ASP A 163 -5.40 -0.27 -14.11
CA ASP A 163 -5.19 0.43 -15.38
C ASP A 163 -5.63 1.90 -15.30
N TYR A 164 -6.80 2.17 -14.69
CA TYR A 164 -7.28 3.54 -14.49
C TYR A 164 -6.32 4.36 -13.62
N LEU A 165 -5.94 3.83 -12.44
CA LEU A 165 -5.09 4.56 -11.50
C LEU A 165 -3.70 4.83 -12.10
N LYS A 166 -3.15 3.85 -12.82
CA LYS A 166 -1.89 4.01 -13.55
C LYS A 166 -2.00 5.13 -14.59
N ALA A 167 -3.04 5.11 -15.42
CA ALA A 167 -3.24 6.12 -16.45
C ALA A 167 -3.40 7.53 -15.85
N GLN A 168 -4.13 7.67 -14.73
CA GLN A 168 -4.27 8.97 -14.06
C GLN A 168 -2.96 9.46 -13.44
N ALA A 169 -2.21 8.57 -12.79
CA ALA A 169 -0.90 8.92 -12.24
C ALA A 169 0.08 9.34 -13.34
N ASP A 170 0.14 8.58 -14.44
CA ASP A 170 0.98 8.90 -15.61
C ASP A 170 0.57 10.24 -16.25
N ASN A 171 -0.75 10.53 -16.31
CA ASN A 171 -1.26 11.81 -16.78
C ASN A 171 -0.76 12.97 -15.91
N LEU A 172 -0.87 12.88 -14.58
CA LEU A 172 -0.38 13.92 -13.66
C LEU A 172 1.14 14.10 -13.78
N ILE A 173 1.89 13.00 -13.85
CA ILE A 173 3.35 13.04 -14.04
C ILE A 173 3.71 13.71 -15.37
N GLY A 174 2.97 13.42 -16.44
CA GLY A 174 3.11 14.06 -17.74
C GLY A 174 2.87 15.57 -17.73
N HIS A 175 2.07 16.06 -16.78
CA HIS A 175 1.82 17.48 -16.53
C HIS A 175 2.82 18.11 -15.54
N GLY A 176 3.87 17.38 -15.14
CA GLY A 176 4.95 17.89 -14.29
C GLY A 176 4.75 17.69 -12.79
N VAL A 177 3.72 16.93 -12.36
CA VAL A 177 3.57 16.53 -10.97
C VAL A 177 4.66 15.52 -10.59
N ALA A 178 5.39 15.79 -9.51
CA ALA A 178 6.38 14.85 -9.00
C ALA A 178 5.72 13.56 -8.49
N ARG A 179 6.27 12.39 -8.87
CA ARG A 179 5.73 11.06 -8.53
C ARG A 179 5.50 10.90 -7.03
N GLU A 180 6.46 11.34 -6.22
CA GLU A 180 6.40 11.20 -4.77
C GLU A 180 5.28 12.01 -4.08
N ARG A 181 4.57 12.86 -4.83
CA ARG A 181 3.38 13.58 -4.33
C ARG A 181 2.08 12.78 -4.49
N ILE A 182 2.08 11.72 -5.28
CA ILE A 182 0.87 10.98 -5.64
C ILE A 182 0.67 9.80 -4.68
N CYS A 183 -0.54 9.68 -4.15
CA CYS A 183 -1.08 8.52 -3.44
C CYS A 183 -2.30 8.01 -4.22
N LEU A 184 -2.44 6.68 -4.34
CA LEU A 184 -3.52 6.07 -5.11
C LEU A 184 -4.59 5.49 -4.18
N ASP A 185 -5.87 5.76 -4.44
CA ASP A 185 -7.01 5.15 -3.74
C ASP A 185 -7.84 4.31 -4.74
N PRO A 186 -7.95 2.98 -4.56
CA PRO A 186 -8.76 2.13 -5.44
C PRO A 186 -10.29 2.35 -5.27
N GLY A 187 -10.69 3.17 -4.30
CA GLY A 187 -12.04 3.67 -4.10
C GLY A 187 -13.02 2.56 -3.70
N PRO A 188 -12.79 1.80 -2.62
CA PRO A 188 -13.71 0.75 -2.20
C PRO A 188 -15.13 1.32 -2.00
N GLY A 189 -16.17 0.70 -2.54
CA GLY A 189 -17.53 1.24 -2.44
C GLY A 189 -17.81 2.52 -3.25
N PHE A 190 -16.91 2.96 -4.15
CA PHE A 190 -17.18 4.02 -5.12
C PHE A 190 -17.40 3.42 -6.52
N GLY A 191 -18.67 3.26 -6.89
CA GLY A 191 -19.10 2.69 -8.17
C GLY A 191 -18.77 1.21 -8.29
N LYS A 192 -18.99 0.45 -7.21
CA LYS A 192 -18.68 -0.97 -7.07
C LYS A 192 -19.72 -1.60 -6.16
N THR A 193 -20.21 -2.78 -6.52
CA THR A 193 -21.04 -3.61 -5.63
C THR A 193 -20.24 -4.04 -4.39
N ALA A 194 -20.91 -4.56 -3.35
CA ALA A 194 -20.21 -5.11 -2.20
C ALA A 194 -19.30 -6.28 -2.58
N LYS A 195 -19.76 -7.17 -3.48
CA LYS A 195 -18.94 -8.28 -4.00
C LYS A 195 -17.67 -7.77 -4.69
N GLN A 196 -17.80 -6.80 -5.61
CA GLN A 196 -16.65 -6.19 -6.30
C GLN A 196 -15.73 -5.45 -5.33
N THR A 197 -16.27 -4.81 -4.29
CA THR A 197 -15.45 -4.16 -3.25
C THR A 197 -14.67 -5.20 -2.44
N VAL A 198 -15.28 -6.33 -2.07
CA VAL A 198 -14.59 -7.43 -1.37
C VAL A 198 -13.49 -8.02 -2.25
N GLU A 199 -13.76 -8.22 -3.54
CA GLU A 199 -12.78 -8.69 -4.51
C GLU A 199 -11.57 -7.75 -4.62
N LEU A 200 -11.83 -6.45 -4.72
CA LEU A 200 -10.80 -5.40 -4.70
C LEU A 200 -9.98 -5.41 -3.41
N MET A 201 -10.63 -5.48 -2.24
CA MET A 201 -9.94 -5.48 -0.95
C MET A 201 -9.06 -6.72 -0.75
N ARG A 202 -9.50 -7.89 -1.23
CA ARG A 202 -8.73 -9.14 -1.11
C ARG A 202 -7.49 -9.19 -2.01
N ASN A 203 -7.49 -8.40 -3.09
CA ASN A 203 -6.38 -8.29 -4.04
C ASN A 203 -5.64 -6.96 -3.92
N PHE A 204 -5.64 -6.34 -2.72
CA PHE A 204 -5.10 -4.99 -2.54
C PHE A 204 -3.60 -4.88 -2.88
N HIS A 205 -2.84 -5.98 -2.79
CA HIS A 205 -1.41 -6.02 -3.15
C HIS A 205 -1.16 -5.63 -4.61
N GLU A 206 -2.09 -5.90 -5.52
CA GLU A 206 -1.99 -5.51 -6.93
C GLU A 206 -1.86 -3.98 -7.13
N PHE A 207 -2.48 -3.18 -6.27
CA PHE A 207 -2.33 -1.72 -6.33
C PHE A 207 -0.94 -1.25 -5.93
N ASN A 208 -0.21 -2.04 -5.12
CA ASN A 208 1.15 -1.71 -4.70
C ASN A 208 2.17 -1.96 -5.82
N HIS A 209 1.86 -2.83 -6.78
CA HIS A 209 2.65 -3.03 -8.01
C HIS A 209 2.73 -1.77 -8.88
N LEU A 210 1.83 -0.80 -8.67
CA LEU A 210 1.90 0.50 -9.34
C LEU A 210 3.05 1.37 -8.79
N GLY A 211 3.62 1.02 -7.62
CA GLY A 211 4.80 1.65 -7.03
C GLY A 211 4.52 3.01 -6.39
N PHE A 212 3.29 3.26 -5.95
CA PHE A 212 2.89 4.48 -5.23
C PHE A 212 2.43 4.13 -3.81
N PRO A 213 2.42 5.09 -2.86
CA PRO A 213 1.69 4.93 -1.62
C PRO A 213 0.21 4.69 -1.95
N THR A 214 -0.40 3.70 -1.32
CA THR A 214 -1.80 3.34 -1.54
C THR A 214 -2.66 3.65 -0.32
N MET A 215 -3.85 4.19 -0.56
CA MET A 215 -4.84 4.52 0.46
C MET A 215 -5.89 3.42 0.57
N VAL A 216 -6.25 3.06 1.79
CA VAL A 216 -7.46 2.29 2.12
C VAL A 216 -8.48 3.17 2.83
N ALA A 217 -9.65 3.34 2.20
CA ALA A 217 -10.74 4.16 2.72
C ALA A 217 -12.02 3.33 2.94
N VAL A 218 -12.02 2.40 3.89
CA VAL A 218 -13.16 1.44 4.08
C VAL A 218 -14.16 1.86 5.16
N SER A 219 -13.82 2.90 5.93
CA SER A 219 -14.50 3.25 7.17
C SER A 219 -16.01 3.46 7.03
N ARG A 220 -16.78 2.62 7.75
CA ARG A 220 -18.26 2.64 7.85
C ARG A 220 -19.02 2.48 6.53
N LYS A 221 -18.36 2.07 5.45
CA LYS A 221 -18.98 1.94 4.12
C LYS A 221 -20.08 0.88 4.08
N SER A 222 -20.99 1.00 3.12
CA SER A 222 -22.14 0.11 2.96
C SER A 222 -21.75 -1.36 2.78
N TYR A 223 -20.65 -1.63 2.05
CA TYR A 223 -20.17 -2.99 1.83
C TYR A 223 -19.79 -3.71 3.13
N ILE A 224 -19.29 -2.98 4.14
CA ILE A 224 -19.04 -3.53 5.49
C ILE A 224 -20.36 -3.96 6.12
N GLY A 225 -21.41 -3.13 5.99
CA GLY A 225 -22.74 -3.47 6.49
C GLY A 225 -23.31 -4.71 5.82
N GLU A 226 -23.11 -4.87 4.51
CA GLU A 226 -23.55 -6.04 3.76
C GLU A 226 -22.74 -7.30 4.11
N ALA A 227 -21.41 -7.20 4.12
CA ALA A 227 -20.50 -8.33 4.36
C ALA A 227 -20.56 -8.86 5.79
N TYR A 228 -20.73 -7.98 6.78
CA TYR A 228 -20.72 -8.32 8.20
C TYR A 228 -22.11 -8.26 8.86
N HIS A 229 -23.16 -7.97 8.10
CA HIS A 229 -24.54 -7.83 8.58
C HIS A 229 -24.71 -6.77 9.68
N ILE A 230 -24.07 -5.61 9.50
CA ILE A 230 -24.11 -4.48 10.45
C ILE A 230 -24.87 -3.31 9.82
N GLU A 231 -26.13 -3.14 10.22
CA GLU A 231 -27.03 -2.13 9.62
C GLU A 231 -26.61 -0.69 9.95
N ASP A 232 -26.32 -0.37 11.21
CA ASP A 232 -25.93 0.99 11.62
C ASP A 232 -24.46 1.27 11.22
N PRO A 233 -24.18 2.29 10.38
CA PRO A 233 -22.83 2.70 10.06
C PRO A 233 -21.94 3.00 11.28
N LYS A 234 -22.50 3.47 12.40
CA LYS A 234 -21.74 3.78 13.62
C LYS A 234 -21.24 2.53 14.34
N GLU A 235 -21.90 1.39 14.16
CA GLU A 235 -21.49 0.10 14.74
C GLU A 235 -20.45 -0.63 13.89
N ARG A 236 -20.09 -0.10 12.72
CA ARG A 236 -19.12 -0.70 11.78
C ARG A 236 -17.66 -0.43 12.11
N ASP A 237 -17.35 0.28 13.18
CA ASP A 237 -15.98 0.73 13.47
C ASP A 237 -15.00 -0.44 13.63
N SER A 238 -15.36 -1.48 14.38
CA SER A 238 -14.48 -2.64 14.59
C SER A 238 -14.22 -3.41 13.28
N ALA A 239 -15.26 -3.63 12.47
CA ALA A 239 -15.11 -4.28 11.16
C ALA A 239 -14.29 -3.41 10.19
N SER A 240 -14.46 -2.08 10.25
CA SER A 240 -13.69 -1.14 9.44
C SER A 240 -12.20 -1.14 9.80
N ALA A 241 -11.87 -1.19 11.08
CA ALA A 241 -10.49 -1.27 11.56
C ALA A 241 -9.83 -2.59 11.15
N ALA A 242 -10.56 -3.71 11.24
CA ALA A 242 -10.07 -5.02 10.79
C ALA A 242 -9.81 -5.06 9.28
N GLU A 243 -10.69 -4.47 8.46
CA GLU A 243 -10.50 -4.36 7.01
C GLU A 243 -9.35 -3.43 6.63
N ALA A 244 -9.16 -2.33 7.36
CA ALA A 244 -8.01 -1.46 7.18
C ALA A 244 -6.69 -2.17 7.53
N LEU A 245 -6.66 -2.94 8.63
CA LEU A 245 -5.51 -3.77 9.02
C LEU A 245 -5.17 -4.78 7.92
N MET A 246 -6.16 -5.52 7.41
CA MET A 246 -5.97 -6.48 6.31
C MET A 246 -5.39 -5.80 5.06
N ALA A 247 -5.89 -4.63 4.69
CA ALA A 247 -5.34 -3.86 3.57
C ALA A 247 -3.89 -3.43 3.83
N CYS A 248 -3.55 -3.02 5.06
CA CYS A 248 -2.18 -2.70 5.44
C CYS A 248 -1.26 -3.92 5.36
N GLU A 249 -1.73 -5.09 5.77
CA GLU A 249 -0.98 -6.34 5.62
C GLU A 249 -0.70 -6.67 4.16
N LEU A 250 -1.66 -6.36 3.28
CA LEU A 250 -1.51 -6.45 1.82
C LEU A 250 -0.72 -5.29 1.20
N GLY A 251 -0.33 -4.27 1.99
CA GLY A 251 0.62 -3.21 1.62
C GLY A 251 0.06 -1.79 1.55
N ALA A 252 -1.21 -1.55 1.91
CA ALA A 252 -1.75 -0.20 2.08
C ALA A 252 -0.89 0.61 3.06
N SER A 253 -0.61 1.87 2.72
CA SER A 253 0.22 2.76 3.54
C SER A 253 -0.57 3.88 4.20
N VAL A 254 -1.68 4.32 3.60
CA VAL A 254 -2.51 5.42 4.10
C VAL A 254 -3.89 4.90 4.46
N ILE A 255 -4.39 5.22 5.65
CA ILE A 255 -5.67 4.73 6.15
C ILE A 255 -6.60 5.90 6.40
N ARG A 256 -7.71 5.97 5.68
CA ARG A 256 -8.72 7.03 5.85
C ARG A 256 -9.88 6.53 6.71
N THR A 257 -10.04 7.07 7.92
CA THR A 257 -10.96 6.51 8.93
C THR A 257 -11.69 7.55 9.78
N HIS A 258 -12.91 7.20 10.23
CA HIS A 258 -13.68 8.00 11.20
C HIS A 258 -13.23 7.77 12.65
N ASN A 259 -12.92 6.53 13.02
CA ASN A 259 -12.54 6.14 14.37
C ASN A 259 -11.02 5.93 14.44
N VAL A 260 -10.30 7.04 14.64
CA VAL A 260 -8.84 7.07 14.64
C VAL A 260 -8.29 6.20 15.77
N ALA A 261 -8.77 6.38 17.00
CA ALA A 261 -8.29 5.65 18.17
C ALA A 261 -8.34 4.13 17.98
N LEU A 262 -9.49 3.60 17.53
CA LEU A 262 -9.65 2.16 17.32
C LEU A 262 -8.77 1.65 16.17
N THR A 263 -8.64 2.44 15.10
CA THR A 263 -7.79 2.07 13.96
C THR A 263 -6.31 2.07 14.35
N ALA A 264 -5.85 3.06 15.10
CA ALA A 264 -4.50 3.15 15.63
C ALA A 264 -4.20 1.96 16.55
N GLN A 265 -5.09 1.66 17.49
CA GLN A 265 -4.97 0.50 18.37
C GLN A 265 -4.87 -0.81 17.58
N ALA A 266 -5.75 -1.02 16.60
CA ALA A 266 -5.74 -2.24 15.79
C ALA A 266 -4.41 -2.43 15.03
N LEU A 267 -3.87 -1.35 14.47
CA LEU A 267 -2.59 -1.38 13.75
C LEU A 267 -1.40 -1.59 14.69
N GLU A 268 -1.35 -0.87 15.82
CA GLU A 268 -0.28 -0.99 16.81
C GLU A 268 -0.21 -2.39 17.42
N GLU A 269 -1.36 -3.00 17.72
CA GLU A 269 -1.42 -4.30 18.38
C GLU A 269 -1.26 -5.48 17.41
N ASN A 270 -1.62 -5.34 16.13
CA ASN A 270 -1.80 -6.50 15.24
C ASN A 270 -1.08 -6.42 13.89
N LEU A 271 -0.50 -5.28 13.48
CA LEU A 271 0.17 -5.20 12.18
C LEU A 271 1.50 -5.96 12.19
N ARG A 272 1.55 -7.08 11.46
CA ARG A 272 2.76 -7.87 11.31
C ARG A 272 3.75 -7.20 10.35
N PRO A 273 5.06 -7.22 10.61
CA PRO A 273 6.06 -6.74 9.66
C PRO A 273 6.07 -7.61 8.40
N TYR A 274 6.37 -7.00 7.24
CA TYR A 274 6.69 -7.77 6.05
C TYR A 274 8.16 -8.23 6.07
N VAL A 275 8.43 -9.32 5.36
CA VAL A 275 9.78 -9.83 5.10
C VAL A 275 9.87 -10.30 3.66
N LEU A 276 11.03 -10.07 3.04
CA LEU A 276 11.37 -10.50 1.70
C LEU A 276 12.31 -11.70 1.80
N ILE A 277 11.92 -12.83 1.20
CA ILE A 277 12.73 -14.06 1.16
C ILE A 277 13.21 -14.28 -0.26
N GLY A 278 14.53 -14.30 -0.44
CA GLY A 278 15.18 -14.66 -1.70
C GLY A 278 15.33 -16.16 -1.78
N MET A 279 14.95 -16.72 -2.92
CA MET A 279 14.99 -18.16 -3.16
C MET A 279 15.84 -18.49 -4.38
N GLY A 280 16.67 -19.53 -4.29
CA GLY A 280 17.50 -19.99 -5.41
C GLY A 280 17.71 -21.50 -5.41
N CYS A 281 17.59 -22.12 -6.59
CA CYS A 281 17.79 -23.55 -6.82
C CYS A 281 18.61 -23.78 -8.09
N ASN A 282 19.70 -24.55 -8.02
CA ASN A 282 20.41 -25.00 -9.23
C ASN A 282 20.56 -26.51 -9.37
N VAL A 283 20.21 -27.29 -8.34
CA VAL A 283 20.21 -28.76 -8.41
C VAL A 283 18.78 -29.28 -8.29
N ALA A 284 18.24 -29.85 -9.37
CA ALA A 284 16.98 -30.57 -9.32
C ALA A 284 17.22 -31.99 -8.77
N LEU A 285 16.51 -32.38 -7.71
CA LEU A 285 16.61 -33.74 -7.14
C LEU A 285 16.00 -34.82 -8.03
N VAL A 286 14.96 -34.45 -8.80
CA VAL A 286 14.24 -35.33 -9.73
C VAL A 286 13.91 -34.50 -10.96
N ALA A 287 14.61 -34.74 -12.07
CA ALA A 287 14.32 -34.17 -13.38
C ALA A 287 14.80 -35.14 -14.46
N ASP A 288 14.01 -35.30 -15.52
CA ASP A 288 14.47 -35.96 -16.74
C ASP A 288 15.34 -34.97 -17.56
N GLU A 289 16.13 -35.51 -18.49
CA GLU A 289 16.99 -34.70 -19.36
C GLU A 289 16.14 -33.71 -20.18
N GLY A 290 16.42 -32.41 -20.04
CA GLY A 290 15.65 -31.32 -20.66
C GLY A 290 14.52 -30.76 -19.78
N GLU A 291 14.24 -31.33 -18.61
CA GLU A 291 13.23 -30.84 -17.65
C GLU A 291 13.87 -30.19 -16.41
N GLU A 292 15.16 -29.88 -16.43
CA GLU A 292 15.91 -29.43 -15.26
C GLU A 292 15.36 -28.12 -14.69
N ARG A 293 14.91 -27.20 -15.55
CA ARG A 293 14.28 -25.94 -15.11
C ARG A 293 12.99 -26.20 -14.35
N GLU A 294 12.11 -27.04 -14.87
CA GLU A 294 10.83 -27.38 -14.22
C GLU A 294 11.08 -28.14 -12.91
N GLY A 295 12.09 -29.01 -12.88
CA GLY A 295 12.56 -29.65 -11.65
C GLY A 295 13.00 -28.64 -10.58
N LYS A 296 13.77 -27.60 -10.97
CA LYS A 296 14.18 -26.52 -10.06
C LYS A 296 12.98 -25.70 -9.57
N ILE A 297 12.04 -25.36 -10.46
CA ILE A 297 10.79 -24.66 -10.12
C ILE A 297 9.96 -25.49 -9.15
N ALA A 298 9.83 -26.79 -9.36
CA ALA A 298 9.10 -27.69 -8.46
C ALA A 298 9.70 -27.72 -7.05
N MET A 299 11.02 -27.64 -6.92
CA MET A 299 11.71 -27.54 -5.63
C MET A 299 11.43 -26.22 -4.92
N ILE A 300 11.45 -25.10 -5.65
CA ILE A 300 11.09 -23.79 -5.10
C ILE A 300 9.62 -23.79 -4.66
N ASN A 301 8.70 -24.28 -5.49
CA ASN A 301 7.28 -24.42 -5.14
C ASN A 301 7.07 -25.28 -3.89
N LYS A 302 7.86 -26.35 -3.72
CA LYS A 302 7.81 -27.14 -2.49
C LYS A 302 8.25 -26.33 -1.27
N ALA A 303 9.34 -25.57 -1.36
CA ALA A 303 9.77 -24.67 -0.28
C ALA A 303 8.70 -23.62 0.05
N ILE A 304 8.05 -23.04 -0.96
CA ILE A 304 6.92 -22.11 -0.80
C ILE A 304 5.75 -22.79 -0.07
N GLY A 305 5.40 -24.02 -0.45
CA GLY A 305 4.38 -24.81 0.24
C GLY A 305 4.73 -25.10 1.70
N ASP A 306 6.01 -25.39 2.00
CA ASP A 306 6.48 -25.59 3.37
C ASP A 306 6.47 -24.25 4.16
N MET A 307 6.72 -23.10 3.51
CA MET A 307 6.60 -21.76 4.11
C MET A 307 5.17 -21.39 4.49
N CYS A 308 4.16 -21.84 3.73
CA CYS A 308 2.75 -21.66 4.08
C CYS A 308 2.36 -22.36 5.40
N MET A 309 3.18 -23.31 5.87
CA MET A 309 2.95 -24.06 7.12
C MET A 309 3.65 -23.42 8.32
N LEU A 310 4.38 -22.32 8.13
CA LEU A 310 5.04 -21.62 9.23
C LEU A 310 4.00 -20.98 10.16
N PRO A 311 4.25 -20.98 11.48
CA PRO A 311 3.37 -20.33 12.43
C PRO A 311 3.34 -18.82 12.20
N ASP A 312 2.17 -18.23 12.43
CA ASP A 312 1.92 -16.78 12.37
C ASP A 312 2.53 -16.09 11.14
N THR A 313 2.36 -16.73 9.99
CA THR A 313 3.01 -16.36 8.74
C THR A 313 2.02 -16.44 7.60
N GLN A 314 2.09 -15.47 6.68
CA GLN A 314 1.24 -15.41 5.49
C GLN A 314 2.07 -14.94 4.31
N ILE A 315 2.08 -15.70 3.23
CA ILE A 315 2.60 -15.24 1.94
C ILE A 315 1.61 -14.25 1.35
N ILE A 316 2.12 -13.08 0.97
CA ILE A 316 1.34 -12.01 0.33
C ILE A 316 1.48 -12.13 -1.18
N ASP A 317 2.70 -12.29 -1.67
CA ASP A 317 2.97 -12.39 -3.10
C ASP A 317 4.30 -13.10 -3.40
N ILE A 318 4.47 -13.55 -4.63
CA ILE A 318 5.63 -14.30 -5.14
C ILE A 318 5.99 -13.72 -6.51
N ALA A 319 7.23 -13.26 -6.65
CA ALA A 319 7.72 -12.78 -7.93
C ALA A 319 7.72 -13.90 -8.96
N SER A 320 7.67 -13.53 -10.23
CA SER A 320 7.91 -14.49 -11.31
C SER A 320 9.25 -15.22 -11.13
N TYR A 321 9.37 -16.38 -11.77
CA TYR A 321 10.64 -17.11 -11.78
C TYR A 321 11.66 -16.43 -12.70
N TYR A 322 12.92 -16.40 -12.25
CA TYR A 322 14.05 -15.88 -13.00
C TYR A 322 15.14 -16.94 -13.10
N GLU A 323 15.59 -17.24 -14.32
CA GLU A 323 16.84 -17.97 -14.51
C GLU A 323 18.04 -17.03 -14.37
N SER A 324 19.17 -17.54 -13.87
CA SER A 324 20.39 -16.74 -13.76
C SER A 324 21.67 -17.54 -13.95
N GLU A 325 22.70 -16.84 -14.42
CA GLU A 325 24.08 -17.30 -14.32
C GLU A 325 24.48 -17.48 -12.83
N PRO A 326 25.38 -18.43 -12.50
CA PRO A 326 25.93 -18.55 -11.16
C PRO A 326 26.69 -17.29 -10.73
N ALA A 327 26.63 -16.96 -9.45
CA ALA A 327 27.45 -15.90 -8.86
C ALA A 327 28.63 -16.48 -8.06
N TYR A 328 29.80 -15.84 -8.15
CA TYR A 328 31.04 -16.14 -7.40
C TYR A 328 31.71 -17.50 -7.68
N PHE A 329 30.95 -18.54 -8.00
CA PHE A 329 31.44 -19.85 -8.42
C PHE A 329 30.74 -20.23 -9.73
N GLU A 330 31.45 -20.14 -10.85
CA GLU A 330 30.84 -20.18 -12.20
C GLU A 330 30.73 -21.59 -12.79
N ASP A 331 31.47 -22.57 -12.25
CA ASP A 331 31.48 -23.96 -12.73
C ASP A 331 30.32 -24.75 -12.12
N GLN A 332 29.09 -24.34 -12.45
CA GLN A 332 27.84 -24.99 -12.02
C GLN A 332 26.67 -24.62 -12.96
N ASP A 333 25.58 -25.38 -12.88
CA ASP A 333 24.37 -25.12 -13.66
C ASP A 333 23.70 -23.79 -13.31
N LEU A 334 22.89 -23.29 -14.24
CA LEU A 334 22.04 -22.13 -14.05
C LEU A 334 21.11 -22.30 -12.85
N PHE A 335 20.82 -21.19 -12.18
CA PHE A 335 19.86 -21.13 -11.09
C PHE A 335 18.48 -20.76 -11.61
N VAL A 336 17.43 -21.27 -10.97
CA VAL A 336 16.10 -20.64 -10.95
C VAL A 336 15.96 -19.92 -9.62
N ASN A 337 15.44 -18.70 -9.66
CA ASN A 337 15.32 -17.81 -8.51
C ASN A 337 13.94 -17.16 -8.47
N THR A 338 13.51 -16.76 -7.28
CA THR A 338 12.34 -15.89 -7.07
C THR A 338 12.50 -15.14 -5.74
N VAL A 339 11.63 -14.16 -5.49
CA VAL A 339 11.49 -13.49 -4.21
C VAL A 339 10.06 -13.69 -3.72
N VAL A 340 9.91 -14.00 -2.43
CA VAL A 340 8.62 -14.14 -1.75
C VAL A 340 8.44 -12.97 -0.80
N LEU A 341 7.32 -12.26 -0.93
CA LEU A 341 6.86 -11.27 0.03
C LEU A 341 5.88 -11.93 1.00
N MET A 342 6.15 -11.84 2.29
CA MET A 342 5.32 -12.44 3.33
C MET A 342 5.20 -11.50 4.53
N ARG A 343 4.15 -11.69 5.33
CA ARG A 343 3.95 -11.08 6.65
C ARG A 343 4.17 -12.15 7.72
N THR A 344 4.87 -11.82 8.80
CA THR A 344 5.08 -12.77 9.88
C THR A 344 5.25 -12.09 11.23
N GLY A 345 4.74 -12.71 12.29
CA GLY A 345 5.04 -12.31 13.67
C GLY A 345 6.32 -12.97 14.24
N LEU A 346 6.98 -13.83 13.46
CA LEU A 346 8.19 -14.52 13.91
C LEU A 346 9.40 -13.58 13.94
N PRO A 347 10.15 -13.51 15.07
CA PRO A 347 11.40 -12.76 15.13
C PRO A 347 12.41 -13.24 14.06
N PRO A 348 13.27 -12.36 13.52
CA PRO A 348 14.13 -12.71 12.39
C PRO A 348 15.02 -13.96 12.58
N GLN A 349 15.57 -14.19 13.77
CA GLN A 349 16.39 -15.39 14.04
C GLN A 349 15.57 -16.68 14.13
N GLU A 350 14.33 -16.59 14.63
CA GLU A 350 13.43 -17.73 14.69
C GLU A 350 12.96 -18.10 13.27
N LEU A 351 12.59 -17.10 12.46
CA LEU A 351 12.31 -17.30 11.03
C LEU A 351 13.50 -17.95 10.32
N LEU A 352 14.73 -17.46 10.54
CA LEU A 352 15.94 -18.07 9.96
C LEU A 352 16.06 -19.56 10.31
N THR A 353 15.74 -19.94 11.55
CA THR A 353 15.78 -21.35 12.00
C THR A 353 14.77 -22.20 11.23
N TYR A 354 13.55 -21.68 11.02
CA TYR A 354 12.53 -22.34 10.21
C TYR A 354 12.94 -22.48 8.74
N LEU A 355 13.49 -21.42 8.13
CA LEU A 355 13.96 -21.47 6.74
C LEU A 355 15.08 -22.50 6.56
N GLN A 356 16.04 -22.57 7.49
CA GLN A 356 17.08 -23.60 7.49
C GLN A 356 16.52 -25.01 7.63
N ALA A 357 15.44 -25.20 8.41
CA ALA A 357 14.77 -26.49 8.51
C ALA A 357 14.09 -26.89 7.19
N ILE A 358 13.48 -25.95 6.47
CA ILE A 358 12.93 -26.17 5.12
C ILE A 358 14.05 -26.55 4.16
N GLU A 359 15.15 -25.82 4.13
CA GLU A 359 16.31 -26.15 3.29
C GLU A 359 16.82 -27.57 3.54
N ASN A 360 16.97 -27.95 4.82
CA ASN A 360 17.43 -29.29 5.20
C ASN A 360 16.45 -30.39 4.77
N SER A 361 15.13 -30.12 4.84
CA SER A 361 14.10 -31.06 4.38
C SER A 361 14.16 -31.30 2.86
N LEU A 362 14.64 -30.30 2.11
CA LEU A 362 14.88 -30.34 0.66
C LEU A 362 16.28 -30.86 0.29
N GLY A 363 16.98 -31.49 1.23
CA GLY A 363 18.25 -32.16 0.97
C GLY A 363 19.45 -31.22 0.80
N ARG A 364 19.40 -30.01 1.36
CA ARG A 364 20.53 -29.08 1.31
C ARG A 364 21.74 -29.64 2.08
N VAL A 365 22.89 -29.76 1.41
CA VAL A 365 24.16 -30.17 2.02
C VAL A 365 25.20 -29.06 1.84
N ARG A 366 25.76 -28.54 2.94
CA ARG A 366 26.75 -27.45 2.93
C ARG A 366 28.18 -28.00 2.88
N THR A 367 28.65 -28.46 1.72
CA THR A 367 30.03 -28.96 1.54
C THR A 367 31.00 -27.90 1.03
N GLN A 368 30.54 -26.97 0.19
CA GLN A 368 31.35 -25.93 -0.44
C GLN A 368 30.65 -24.57 -0.37
N LYS A 369 31.39 -23.51 -0.05
CA LYS A 369 30.86 -22.14 -0.07
C LYS A 369 30.50 -21.75 -1.50
N ASN A 370 29.27 -21.24 -1.71
CA ASN A 370 28.70 -20.86 -3.02
C ASN A 370 28.59 -22.01 -4.05
N GLY A 371 28.68 -23.27 -3.60
CA GLY A 371 28.54 -24.42 -4.48
C GLY A 371 27.08 -24.78 -4.81
N PRO A 372 26.88 -25.82 -5.63
CA PRO A 372 25.56 -26.28 -6.04
C PRO A 372 24.67 -26.69 -4.86
N ARG A 373 23.37 -26.39 -4.96
CA ARG A 373 22.39 -26.59 -3.89
C ARG A 373 20.98 -26.79 -4.43
N THR A 374 20.23 -27.58 -3.67
CA THR A 374 18.83 -27.93 -3.97
C THR A 374 17.87 -26.76 -3.76
N CYS A 375 18.01 -26.01 -2.67
CA CYS A 375 17.27 -24.77 -2.44
C CYS A 375 18.00 -23.91 -1.40
N ASP A 376 17.97 -22.60 -1.61
CA ASP A 376 18.50 -21.55 -0.74
C ASP A 376 17.40 -20.58 -0.38
N LEU A 377 17.25 -20.30 0.91
CA LEU A 377 16.26 -19.35 1.42
C LEU A 377 17.00 -18.31 2.27
N ASP A 378 17.16 -17.11 1.71
CA ASP A 378 17.82 -15.98 2.36
C ASP A 378 16.78 -14.95 2.81
N ILE A 379 16.85 -14.48 4.06
CA ILE A 379 16.11 -13.29 4.50
C ILE A 379 16.79 -12.06 3.88
N LEU A 380 16.14 -11.42 2.92
CA LEU A 380 16.69 -10.30 2.16
C LEU A 380 16.54 -8.97 2.89
N ASP A 381 15.33 -8.69 3.34
CA ASP A 381 14.98 -7.47 4.06
C ASP A 381 13.80 -7.78 4.98
N TYR A 382 13.73 -7.08 6.11
CA TYR A 382 12.72 -7.31 7.12
C TYR A 382 12.28 -5.95 7.65
N GLN A 383 10.99 -5.62 7.49
CA GLN A 383 10.43 -4.28 7.73
C GLN A 383 10.81 -3.71 9.11
N GLY A 384 11.63 -2.67 9.11
CA GLY A 384 12.04 -1.97 10.35
C GLY A 384 13.15 -2.66 11.15
N TYR A 385 13.68 -3.80 10.69
CA TYR A 385 14.75 -4.53 11.37
C TYR A 385 16.10 -4.33 10.67
N VAL A 386 17.06 -3.80 11.42
CA VAL A 386 18.47 -3.76 11.04
C VAL A 386 19.26 -4.57 12.06
N SER A 387 20.07 -5.51 11.58
CA SER A 387 20.82 -6.45 12.42
C SER A 387 22.24 -6.60 11.88
N ASP A 388 23.22 -6.65 12.79
CA ASP A 388 24.63 -6.92 12.47
C ASP A 388 25.17 -8.08 13.30
N LEU A 389 24.32 -9.09 13.52
CA LEU A 389 24.70 -10.30 14.24
C LEU A 389 25.42 -11.26 13.30
N GLU A 390 26.44 -11.95 13.81
CA GLU A 390 27.20 -12.94 13.03
C GLU A 390 26.31 -14.03 12.42
N VAL A 391 25.23 -14.39 13.11
CA VAL A 391 24.22 -15.36 12.67
C VAL A 391 23.25 -14.79 11.63
N LEU A 392 22.98 -13.48 11.63
CA LEU A 392 21.99 -12.85 10.77
C LEU A 392 22.24 -11.34 10.64
N THR A 393 22.80 -10.93 9.51
CA THR A 393 22.92 -9.53 9.10
C THR A 393 21.71 -9.13 8.25
N LEU A 394 21.02 -8.05 8.62
CA LEU A 394 19.85 -7.51 7.92
C LEU A 394 19.98 -5.99 7.70
N PRO A 395 19.59 -5.46 6.53
CA PRO A 395 19.26 -6.19 5.30
C PRO A 395 20.43 -7.06 4.80
N HIS A 396 20.15 -8.08 3.98
CA HIS A 396 21.17 -9.02 3.53
C HIS A 396 22.33 -8.28 2.80
N PRO A 397 23.59 -8.47 3.21
CA PRO A 397 24.69 -7.59 2.80
C PRO A 397 25.03 -7.67 1.31
N LEU A 398 24.70 -8.77 0.65
CA LEU A 398 24.96 -9.00 -0.78
C LEU A 398 23.72 -8.81 -1.66
N LEU A 399 22.59 -8.37 -1.11
CA LEU A 399 21.32 -8.23 -1.84
C LEU A 399 21.49 -7.37 -3.10
N LEU A 400 22.08 -6.17 -2.94
CA LEU A 400 22.12 -5.13 -3.98
C LEU A 400 23.07 -5.45 -5.14
N GLU A 401 23.97 -6.43 -4.99
CA GLU A 401 24.91 -6.80 -6.05
C GLU A 401 24.47 -8.00 -6.90
N ARG A 402 23.33 -8.63 -6.57
CA ARG A 402 22.82 -9.86 -7.21
C ARG A 402 21.61 -9.55 -8.10
N ASP A 403 21.75 -9.70 -9.41
CA ASP A 403 20.69 -9.38 -10.39
C ASP A 403 19.44 -10.25 -10.16
N PHE A 404 19.65 -11.55 -9.88
CA PHE A 404 18.60 -12.53 -9.57
C PHE A 404 17.86 -12.30 -8.25
N VAL A 405 18.28 -11.31 -7.45
CA VAL A 405 17.57 -10.85 -6.26
C VAL A 405 16.90 -9.51 -6.54
N VAL A 406 17.63 -8.56 -7.12
CA VAL A 406 17.15 -7.18 -7.33
C VAL A 406 15.96 -7.14 -8.31
N LYS A 407 16.00 -7.87 -9.42
CA LYS A 407 14.91 -7.90 -10.41
C LYS A 407 13.58 -8.45 -9.84
N PRO A 408 13.53 -9.67 -9.29
CA PRO A 408 12.29 -10.19 -8.70
C PRO A 408 11.80 -9.38 -7.50
N LEU A 409 12.69 -8.79 -6.70
CA LEU A 409 12.29 -7.90 -5.61
C LEU A 409 11.57 -6.66 -6.15
N LEU A 410 12.14 -5.99 -7.16
CA LEU A 410 11.54 -4.80 -7.77
C LEU A 410 10.29 -5.09 -8.60
N GLU A 411 10.07 -6.35 -9.01
CA GLU A 411 8.79 -6.80 -9.57
C GLU A 411 7.66 -6.69 -8.54
N LEU A 412 7.90 -7.16 -7.31
CA LEU A 412 6.91 -7.11 -6.22
C LEU A 412 6.78 -5.73 -5.59
N LEU A 413 7.90 -5.06 -5.33
CA LEU A 413 7.94 -3.77 -4.64
C LEU A 413 8.75 -2.77 -5.46
N PRO A 414 8.13 -2.10 -6.45
CA PRO A 414 8.80 -1.05 -7.20
C PRO A 414 9.27 0.07 -6.28
N HIS A 415 10.51 0.53 -6.50
CA HIS A 415 11.14 1.60 -5.70
C HIS A 415 11.30 1.26 -4.20
N HIS A 416 11.45 -0.02 -3.89
CA HIS A 416 11.69 -0.47 -2.52
C HIS A 416 12.90 0.21 -1.89
N GLU A 417 12.78 0.55 -0.61
CA GLU A 417 13.86 1.03 0.22
C GLU A 417 14.00 0.08 1.40
N LEU A 418 15.21 -0.47 1.57
CA LEU A 418 15.50 -1.44 2.60
C LEU A 418 15.31 -0.85 4.01
N ALA A 419 15.25 -1.71 5.03
CA ALA A 419 15.08 -1.28 6.42
C ALA A 419 16.16 -0.29 6.91
N ASN A 420 17.36 -0.32 6.31
CA ASN A 420 18.46 0.60 6.61
C ASN A 420 18.42 1.92 5.80
N GLY A 421 17.38 2.16 5.00
CA GLY A 421 17.21 3.37 4.21
C GLY A 421 17.88 3.36 2.83
N VAL A 422 18.49 2.25 2.42
CA VAL A 422 19.13 2.15 1.11
C VAL A 422 18.11 1.75 0.04
N SER A 423 18.00 2.55 -1.02
CA SER A 423 17.12 2.25 -2.16
C SER A 423 17.63 1.05 -2.97
N VAL A 424 16.72 0.17 -3.37
CA VAL A 424 17.03 -0.96 -4.25
C VAL A 424 17.00 -0.48 -5.71
N THR A 425 18.15 -0.50 -6.39
CA THR A 425 18.26 -0.16 -7.81
C THR A 425 19.16 -1.16 -8.54
N LEU A 426 19.09 -1.19 -9.87
CA LEU A 426 19.95 -2.02 -10.70
C LEU A 426 21.40 -1.50 -10.79
N ASP A 427 21.70 -0.30 -10.27
CA ASP A 427 23.00 0.36 -10.45
C ASP A 427 24.15 -0.36 -9.73
N ASN A 428 23.82 -1.08 -8.65
CA ASN A 428 24.80 -1.78 -7.82
C ASN A 428 24.99 -3.25 -8.21
N VAL A 429 24.21 -3.75 -9.18
CA VAL A 429 24.24 -5.14 -9.63
C VAL A 429 25.57 -5.46 -10.30
N LYS A 430 26.19 -6.58 -9.90
CA LYS A 430 27.50 -7.03 -10.40
C LYS A 430 27.52 -8.49 -10.83
N TYR A 431 26.66 -9.33 -10.26
CA TYR A 431 26.75 -10.78 -10.41
C TYR A 431 25.42 -11.42 -10.77
N GLY A 432 25.53 -12.61 -11.39
CA GLY A 432 24.43 -13.53 -11.63
C GLY A 432 23.34 -12.94 -12.51
N LYS A 433 23.71 -12.53 -13.73
CA LYS A 433 22.77 -11.94 -14.70
C LYS A 433 21.52 -12.82 -14.82
N ALA A 434 20.36 -12.19 -14.65
CA ALA A 434 19.08 -12.89 -14.56
C ALA A 434 18.10 -12.48 -15.66
N TRP A 435 17.30 -13.43 -16.13
CA TRP A 435 16.20 -13.22 -17.08
C TRP A 435 14.94 -13.94 -16.60
N LYS A 436 13.79 -13.30 -16.83
CA LYS A 436 12.48 -13.84 -16.43
C LYS A 436 12.17 -15.09 -17.26
N CYS A 437 11.68 -16.14 -16.60
CA CYS A 437 11.16 -17.31 -17.28
C CYS A 437 9.89 -16.94 -18.06
N GLU A 438 9.73 -17.54 -19.25
CA GLU A 438 8.52 -17.36 -20.09
C GLU A 438 7.30 -18.11 -19.56
#